data_AF-M1MN50-F1
#
_entry.id   AF-M1MN50-F1
#
_cell.length_a   1.000
_cell.length_b   1.000
_cell.length_c   1.000
_cell.angle_alpha   90.00
_cell.angle_beta   90.00
_cell.angle_gamma   90.00
#
_symmetry.space_group_name_H-M   'P 1'
#
loop_
_entity.id
_entity.type
_entity.pdbx_description
1 polymer ?
#
loop_
_entity_poly.entity_id
_entity_poly.type
_entity_poly.pdbx_seq_one_letter_code
_entity_poly.pdbx_strand_id
1 'polypeptide(L)'
;MSDHHKERIRREIRECRAEIEKYSEYEYEMRCAEDYCKQAGNGISLLMNEQYENVKMHCIEAIGEEDDLLSALKVKHSNLHDINLMLLEDIQDGIRGIQEKIEELRERIQMLLGEL
;
A
#
# COMPACT_ATOMS: atom_id res chain seq x y z
N MET A 1 -36.03 -29.02 -4.86
CA MET A 1 -34.55 -28.90 -4.88
C MET A 1 -33.97 -30.19 -4.34
N SER A 2 -33.05 -30.86 -5.06
CA SER A 2 -32.49 -32.14 -4.62
C SER A 2 -31.39 -31.96 -3.56
N ASP A 3 -31.17 -32.96 -2.72
CA ASP A 3 -30.09 -32.92 -1.71
C ASP A 3 -28.70 -32.74 -2.33
N HIS A 4 -28.50 -33.31 -3.53
CA HIS A 4 -27.26 -33.14 -4.27
C HIS A 4 -27.02 -31.68 -4.70
N HIS A 5 -28.08 -30.95 -5.03
CA HIS A 5 -27.99 -29.54 -5.39
C HIS A 5 -27.65 -28.66 -4.17
N LYS A 6 -28.32 -28.90 -3.02
CA LYS A 6 -28.00 -28.22 -1.76
C LYS A 6 -26.55 -28.44 -1.33
N GLU A 7 -26.04 -29.66 -1.51
CA GLU A 7 -24.66 -29.99 -1.15
C GLU A 7 -23.64 -29.26 -2.03
N ARG A 8 -23.96 -29.05 -3.31
CA ARG A 8 -23.13 -28.25 -4.23
C ARG A 8 -23.07 -26.79 -3.78
N ILE A 9 -24.22 -26.18 -3.49
CA ILE A 9 -24.29 -24.78 -3.01
C ILE A 9 -23.47 -24.62 -1.72
N ARG A 10 -23.62 -25.54 -0.75
CA ARG A 10 -22.84 -25.52 0.50
C ARG A 10 -21.33 -25.66 0.29
N ARG A 11 -20.90 -26.36 -0.76
CA ARG A 11 -19.48 -26.46 -1.10
C ARG A 11 -18.96 -25.14 -1.64
N GLU A 12 -19.69 -24.54 -2.58
CA GLU A 12 -19.32 -23.26 -3.17
C GLU A 12 -19.27 -22.13 -2.13
N ILE A 13 -20.24 -22.08 -1.20
CA ILE A 13 -20.20 -21.14 -0.07
C ILE A 13 -18.94 -21.34 0.78
N ARG A 14 -18.51 -22.58 1.01
CA ARG A 14 -17.28 -22.86 1.77
C ARG A 14 -16.04 -22.39 1.01
N GLU A 15 -15.99 -22.60 -0.29
CA GLU A 15 -14.90 -22.14 -1.16
C GLU A 15 -14.81 -20.60 -1.15
N CYS A 16 -15.93 -19.89 -1.33
CA CYS A 16 -15.95 -18.43 -1.25
C CYS A 16 -15.49 -17.91 0.12
N ARG A 17 -15.90 -18.56 1.22
CA ARG A 17 -15.45 -18.17 2.57
C ARG A 17 -13.95 -18.35 2.76
N ALA A 18 -13.39 -19.45 2.25
CA ALA A 18 -11.95 -19.69 2.30
C ALA A 18 -11.16 -18.66 1.47
N GLU A 19 -11.69 -18.25 0.31
CA GLU A 19 -11.07 -17.16 -0.46
C GLU A 19 -11.16 -15.81 0.26
N ILE A 20 -12.29 -15.48 0.89
CA ILE A 20 -12.42 -14.25 1.68
C ILE A 20 -11.37 -14.20 2.80
N GLU A 21 -11.15 -15.30 3.50
CA GLU A 21 -10.14 -15.39 4.56
C GLU A 21 -8.74 -15.09 4.01
N LYS A 22 -8.38 -15.73 2.89
CA LYS A 22 -7.10 -15.49 2.20
C LYS A 22 -6.94 -14.04 1.74
N TYR A 23 -7.97 -13.44 1.13
CA TYR A 23 -7.90 -12.04 0.71
C TYR A 23 -7.85 -11.08 1.91
N SER A 24 -8.45 -11.44 3.04
CA SER A 24 -8.38 -10.64 4.27
C SER A 24 -6.96 -10.64 4.87
N GLU A 25 -6.24 -11.78 4.78
CA GLU A 25 -4.81 -11.83 5.13
C GLU A 25 -3.97 -10.94 4.19
N TYR A 26 -4.26 -10.95 2.89
CA TYR A 26 -3.58 -10.06 1.94
C TYR A 26 -3.88 -8.59 2.19
N GLU A 27 -5.11 -8.24 2.56
CA GLU A 27 -5.46 -6.87 2.94
C GLU A 27 -4.65 -6.43 4.16
N TYR A 28 -4.50 -7.31 5.16
CA TYR A 28 -3.69 -7.02 6.35
C TYR A 28 -2.23 -6.72 5.99
N GLU A 29 -1.59 -7.60 5.20
CA GLU A 29 -0.20 -7.41 4.78
C GLU A 29 0.00 -6.12 3.96
N MET A 30 -0.94 -5.82 3.06
CA MET A 30 -0.92 -4.58 2.27
C MET A 30 -1.08 -3.34 3.15
N ARG A 31 -1.94 -3.38 4.18
CA ARG A 31 -2.07 -2.28 5.15
C ARG A 31 -0.80 -2.08 5.97
N CYS A 32 -0.14 -3.17 6.37
CA CYS A 32 1.16 -3.06 7.01
C CYS A 32 2.18 -2.40 6.08
N ALA A 33 2.23 -2.80 4.81
CA ALA A 33 3.10 -2.16 3.81
C ALA A 33 2.77 -0.67 3.62
N GLU A 34 1.48 -0.29 3.62
CA GLU A 34 1.03 1.11 3.55
C GLU A 34 1.59 1.93 4.72
N ASP A 35 1.50 1.40 5.94
CA ASP A 35 2.02 2.05 7.15
C ASP A 35 3.54 2.20 7.10
N TYR A 36 4.27 1.18 6.65
CA TYR A 36 5.72 1.27 6.44
C TYR A 36 6.06 2.34 5.40
N CYS A 37 5.33 2.41 4.28
CA CYS A 37 5.56 3.40 3.23
C CYS A 37 5.32 4.84 3.72
N LYS A 38 4.30 5.04 4.56
CA LYS A 38 4.04 6.35 5.21
C LYS A 38 5.16 6.73 6.18
N GLN A 39 5.63 5.78 6.99
CA GLN A 39 6.75 6.01 7.92
C GLN A 39 8.06 6.32 7.17
N ALA A 40 8.35 5.58 6.11
CA ALA A 40 9.51 5.80 5.25
C ALA A 40 9.45 7.20 4.62
N GLY A 41 8.30 7.60 4.08
CA GLY A 41 8.07 8.95 3.54
C GLY A 41 8.38 10.06 4.55
N ASN A 42 7.90 9.92 5.79
CA ASN A 42 8.20 10.87 6.87
C ASN A 42 9.72 10.91 7.19
N GLY A 43 10.38 9.75 7.21
CA GLY A 43 11.82 9.65 7.42
C GLY A 43 12.64 10.32 6.32
N ILE A 44 12.23 10.16 5.06
CA ILE A 44 12.86 10.83 3.91
C ILE A 44 12.75 12.34 4.05
N SER A 45 11.58 12.86 4.41
CA SER A 45 11.37 14.31 4.63
C SER A 45 12.21 14.87 5.78
N LEU A 46 12.34 14.12 6.89
CA LEU A 46 13.19 14.52 8.03
C LEU A 46 14.67 14.56 7.63
N LEU A 47 15.17 13.50 6.98
CA LEU A 47 16.56 13.42 6.51
C LEU A 47 16.88 14.52 5.50
N MET A 48 15.95 14.86 4.61
CA MET A 48 16.11 15.96 3.65
C MET A 48 16.32 17.29 4.39
N ASN A 49 15.51 17.57 5.42
CA ASN A 49 15.63 18.79 6.21
C ASN A 49 16.94 18.84 7.01
N GLU A 50 17.32 17.74 7.67
CA GLU A 50 18.57 17.66 8.44
C GLU A 50 19.81 17.83 7.54
N GLN A 51 19.84 17.20 6.37
CA GLN A 51 20.94 17.35 5.43
C GLN A 51 21.00 18.76 4.84
N TYR A 52 19.85 19.38 4.55
CA TYR A 52 19.80 20.76 4.08
C TYR A 52 20.36 21.74 5.11
N GLU A 53 19.93 21.65 6.38
CA GLU A 53 20.45 22.52 7.44
C GLU A 53 21.93 22.24 7.74
N ASN A 54 22.39 20.98 7.70
CA ASN A 54 23.80 20.67 7.90
C ASN A 54 24.70 21.25 6.79
N VAL A 55 24.30 21.12 5.52
CA VAL A 55 25.06 21.74 4.41
C VAL A 55 25.10 23.25 4.57
N LYS A 56 23.94 23.88 4.82
CA LYS A 56 23.86 25.32 5.06
C LYS A 56 24.73 25.79 6.23
N MET A 57 24.78 25.03 7.33
CA MET A 57 25.62 25.35 8.49
C MET A 57 27.12 25.25 8.18
N HIS A 58 27.55 24.28 7.38
CA HIS A 58 28.95 24.04 7.06
C HIS A 58 29.45 24.82 5.83
N CYS A 59 28.56 25.30 4.97
CA CYS A 59 28.90 26.04 3.76
C CYS A 59 29.01 27.57 3.95
N ILE A 60 28.62 28.11 5.11
CA ILE A 60 28.95 29.49 5.53
C ILE A 60 30.48 29.76 5.47
N GLU A 61 31.32 28.74 5.35
CA GLU A 61 32.79 28.82 5.29
C GLU A 61 33.40 28.66 3.87
N ALA A 62 32.64 28.30 2.83
CA ALA A 62 33.18 28.02 1.48
C ALA A 62 32.30 28.55 0.33
N ILE A 63 32.71 29.63 -0.33
CA ILE A 63 31.94 30.32 -1.37
C ILE A 63 31.95 29.50 -2.68
N GLY A 64 30.77 29.00 -3.10
CA GLY A 64 30.46 28.54 -4.47
C GLY A 64 30.09 27.07 -4.63
N GLU A 65 30.62 26.16 -3.81
CA GLU A 65 30.31 24.71 -3.90
C GLU A 65 29.02 24.31 -3.15
N GLU A 66 28.49 25.21 -2.32
CA GLU A 66 27.26 25.03 -1.54
C GLU A 66 26.01 24.82 -2.41
N ASP A 67 25.81 25.69 -3.40
CA ASP A 67 24.59 25.69 -4.22
C ASP A 67 24.48 24.42 -5.08
N ASP A 68 25.62 23.89 -5.56
CA ASP A 68 25.69 22.65 -6.33
C ASP A 68 25.39 21.42 -5.44
N LEU A 69 25.93 21.40 -4.22
CA LEU A 69 25.67 20.35 -3.23
C LEU A 69 24.20 20.34 -2.79
N LEU A 70 23.64 21.50 -2.48
CA LEU A 70 22.22 21.65 -2.13
C LEU A 70 21.30 21.24 -3.29
N SER A 71 21.66 21.60 -4.53
CA SER A 71 20.92 21.21 -5.73
C SER A 71 20.95 19.70 -5.96
N ALA A 72 22.10 19.05 -5.82
CA ALA A 72 22.22 17.60 -5.97
C ALA A 72 21.46 16.84 -4.88
N LEU A 73 21.50 17.33 -3.63
CA LEU A 73 20.71 16.78 -2.52
C LEU A 73 19.21 16.89 -2.79
N LYS A 74 18.74 18.07 -3.22
CA LYS A 74 17.33 18.32 -3.56
C LYS A 74 16.83 17.36 -4.65
N VAL A 75 17.62 17.12 -5.70
CA VAL A 75 17.27 16.18 -6.78
C VAL A 75 17.17 14.74 -6.26
N LYS A 76 18.14 14.27 -5.48
CA LYS A 76 18.11 12.90 -4.92
C LYS A 76 16.91 12.68 -4.00
N HIS A 77 16.62 13.65 -3.13
CA HIS A 77 15.48 13.56 -2.21
C HIS A 77 14.13 13.64 -2.92
N SER A 78 14.00 14.48 -3.97
CA SER A 78 12.80 14.48 -4.81
C SER A 78 12.55 13.10 -5.40
N ASN A 79 13.56 12.48 -6.01
CA ASN A 79 13.40 11.15 -6.60
C ASN A 79 12.97 10.08 -5.59
N LEU A 80 13.54 10.09 -4.37
CA LEU A 80 13.16 9.14 -3.32
C LEU A 80 11.74 9.38 -2.80
N HIS A 81 11.35 10.64 -2.65
CA HIS A 81 10.00 11.01 -2.24
C HIS A 81 8.97 10.62 -3.30
N ASP A 82 9.26 10.89 -4.57
CA ASP A 82 8.40 10.57 -5.71
C ASP A 82 8.20 9.04 -5.84
N ILE A 83 9.28 8.26 -5.70
CA ILE A 83 9.19 6.79 -5.67
C ILE A 83 8.32 6.31 -4.49
N ASN A 84 8.47 6.89 -3.31
CA ASN A 84 7.67 6.53 -2.14
C ASN A 84 6.18 6.85 -2.34
N LEU A 85 5.86 7.96 -3.01
CA LEU A 85 4.49 8.31 -3.36
C LEU A 85 3.88 7.33 -4.38
N MET A 86 4.64 6.97 -5.41
CA MET A 86 4.20 5.97 -6.40
C MET A 86 3.93 4.61 -5.74
N LEU A 87 4.82 4.15 -4.87
CA LEU A 87 4.62 2.89 -4.12
C LEU A 87 3.39 2.93 -3.23
N LEU A 88 3.13 4.07 -2.58
CA LEU A 88 1.95 4.25 -1.74
C LEU A 88 0.65 4.16 -2.57
N GLU A 89 0.64 4.77 -3.75
CA GLU A 89 -0.48 4.70 -4.69
C GLU A 89 -0.74 3.26 -5.15
N ASP A 90 0.31 2.53 -5.56
CA ASP A 90 0.21 1.12 -5.97
C ASP A 90 -0.34 0.22 -4.83
N ILE A 91 0.09 0.46 -3.58
CA ILE A 91 -0.42 -0.28 -2.41
C ILE A 91 -1.90 0.02 -2.18
N GLN A 92 -2.31 1.29 -2.27
CA GLN A 92 -3.71 1.69 -2.07
C GLN A 92 -4.62 1.12 -3.15
N ASP A 93 -4.14 1.07 -4.39
CA ASP A 93 -4.82 0.44 -5.50
C ASP A 93 -4.95 -1.08 -5.30
N GLY A 94 -3.89 -1.72 -4.79
CA GLY A 94 -3.92 -3.12 -4.39
C GLY A 94 -4.94 -3.42 -3.29
N ILE A 95 -5.00 -2.60 -2.25
CA ILE A 95 -6.00 -2.71 -1.17
C ILE A 95 -7.41 -2.59 -1.75
N ARG A 96 -7.66 -1.62 -2.62
CA ARG A 96 -8.97 -1.43 -3.27
C ARG A 96 -9.38 -2.66 -4.07
N GLY A 97 -8.49 -3.23 -4.88
CA GLY A 97 -8.77 -4.44 -5.65
C GLY A 97 -9.06 -5.66 -4.76
N ILE A 98 -8.37 -5.79 -3.62
CA ILE A 98 -8.67 -6.84 -2.62
C ILE A 98 -10.07 -6.65 -2.04
N GLN A 99 -10.44 -5.43 -1.69
CA GLN A 99 -11.75 -5.12 -1.11
C GLN A 99 -12.90 -5.38 -2.09
N GLU A 100 -12.74 -4.97 -3.35
CA GLU A 100 -13.67 -5.29 -4.43
C GLU A 100 -13.85 -6.81 -4.55
N LYS A 101 -12.75 -7.57 -4.51
CA LYS A 101 -12.82 -9.03 -4.60
C LYS A 101 -13.54 -9.69 -3.42
N ILE A 102 -13.30 -9.20 -2.20
CA ILE A 102 -14.00 -9.67 -1.01
C ILE A 102 -15.51 -9.40 -1.14
N GLU A 103 -15.90 -8.24 -1.66
CA GLU A 103 -17.31 -7.89 -1.82
C GLU A 103 -17.98 -8.76 -2.89
N GLU A 104 -17.34 -9.00 -4.04
CA GLU A 104 -17.83 -9.95 -5.06
C GLU A 104 -18.10 -11.35 -4.46
N LEU A 105 -17.19 -11.84 -3.61
CA LEU A 105 -17.34 -13.14 -2.96
C LEU A 105 -18.49 -13.13 -1.94
N ARG A 106 -18.71 -12.02 -1.23
CA ARG A 106 -19.84 -11.85 -0.29
C ARG A 106 -21.17 -11.82 -1.03
N GLU A 107 -21.26 -11.08 -2.13
CA GLU A 107 -22.44 -11.06 -2.99
C GLU A 107 -22.73 -12.46 -3.55
N ARG A 108 -21.70 -13.19 -3.98
CA ARG A 108 -21.85 -14.58 -4.43
C ARG A 108 -22.42 -15.48 -3.34
N ILE A 109 -21.92 -15.37 -2.11
CA ILE A 109 -22.45 -16.11 -0.96
C ILE A 109 -23.91 -15.76 -0.71
N GLN A 110 -24.28 -14.47 -0.76
CA GLN A 110 -25.67 -14.04 -0.56
C GLN A 110 -26.62 -14.61 -1.62
N MET A 111 -26.22 -14.60 -2.90
CA MET A 111 -26.99 -15.22 -3.98
C MET A 111 -27.17 -16.72 -3.73
N LEU A 112 -26.08 -17.43 -3.40
CA LEU A 112 -26.11 -18.87 -3.13
C LEU A 112 -26.96 -19.23 -1.91
N LEU A 113 -26.99 -18.38 -0.87
CA LEU A 113 -27.86 -18.55 0.29
C LEU A 113 -29.34 -18.35 -0.06
N GLY A 114 -29.65 -17.47 -1.02
CA GLY A 114 -31.01 -17.29 -1.53
C GLY A 114 -31.52 -18.47 -2.37
N GLU A 115 -30.61 -19.27 -2.94
CA GLU A 115 -30.91 -20.48 -3.71
C GLU A 115 -31.11 -21.74 -2.84
N LEU A 116 -30.81 -21.67 -1.53
CA LEU A 116 -30.68 -22.82 -0.60
C LEU A 116 -31.97 -23.13 0.17
#